data_AF-A0A7C6R0M5-F1
#
_entry.id   AF-A0A7C6R0M5-F1
#
_cell.length_a   1.000
_cell.length_b   1.000
_cell.length_c   1.000
_cell.angle_alpha   90.00
_cell.angle_beta   90.00
_cell.angle_gamma   90.00
#
_symmetry.space_group_name_H-M   'P 1'
#
loop_
_entity.id
_entity.type
_entity.pdbx_description
1 polymer ?
#
loop_
_entity_poly.entity_id
_entity_poly.type
_entity_poly.pdbx_seq_one_letter_code
_entity_poly.pdbx_strand_id
1 'polypeptide(L)'
;MDNARMVHIRLPKSIVAQMEQLLKLLGMSRNEFIVQAVAEKMARETRLRGWRETRGTLGPEDALEWSEVPGADWVRRVRGEEGEPPVWAT
;
A
#
# COMPACT_ATOMS: atom_id res chain seq x y z
N MET A 1 -12.62 26.70 -7.51
CA MET A 1 -12.21 25.33 -7.88
C MET A 1 -11.08 25.45 -8.90
N ASP A 2 -9.90 25.91 -8.47
CA ASP A 2 -8.94 26.59 -9.37
C ASP A 2 -7.55 25.93 -9.46
N ASN A 3 -7.44 24.65 -9.10
CA ASN A 3 -6.13 23.98 -8.97
C ASN A 3 -6.03 22.64 -9.71
N ALA A 4 -6.72 22.50 -10.85
CA ALA A 4 -6.63 21.33 -11.71
C ALA A 4 -5.97 21.69 -13.05
N ARG A 5 -4.92 20.96 -13.43
CA ARG A 5 -4.26 21.08 -14.74
C ARG A 5 -4.67 19.90 -15.63
N MET A 6 -5.06 20.20 -16.87
CA MET A 6 -5.37 19.16 -17.85
C MET A 6 -4.08 18.45 -18.30
N VAL A 7 -4.12 17.12 -18.33
CA VAL A 7 -3.00 16.27 -18.77
C VAL A 7 -3.50 15.32 -19.85
N HIS A 8 -2.75 15.22 -20.95
CA HIS A 8 -3.00 14.25 -22.02
C HIS A 8 -2.17 12.99 -21.78
N ILE A 9 -2.84 11.84 -21.65
CA ILE A 9 -2.21 10.53 -21.43
C ILE A 9 -2.55 9.61 -22.60
N ARG A 10 -1.54 8.96 -23.18
CA ARG A 10 -1.73 7.91 -24.19
C ARG A 10 -1.75 6.55 -23.51
N LEU A 11 -2.80 5.78 -23.76
CA LEU A 11 -2.96 4.42 -23.25
C LEU A 11 -3.09 3.43 -24.42
N PRO A 12 -2.60 2.18 -24.27
CA PRO A 12 -2.87 1.13 -25.24
C PRO A 12 -4.37 0.91 -25.41
N LYS A 13 -4.83 0.70 -26.65
CA LYS A 13 -6.26 0.50 -26.96
C LYS A 13 -6.89 -0.65 -26.17
N SER A 14 -6.15 -1.73 -25.95
CA SER A 14 -6.58 -2.87 -25.16
C SER A 14 -6.91 -2.49 -23.71
N ILE A 15 -6.08 -1.64 -23.10
CA ILE A 15 -6.27 -1.15 -21.73
C ILE A 15 -7.48 -0.22 -21.65
N VAL A 16 -7.66 0.65 -22.65
CA VAL A 16 -8.84 1.53 -22.71
C VAL A 16 -10.12 0.69 -22.78
N ALA A 17 -10.15 -0.36 -23.61
CA ALA A 17 -11.31 -1.24 -23.73
C ALA A 17 -11.62 -1.98 -22.41
N GLN A 18 -10.60 -2.53 -21.74
CA GLN A 18 -10.77 -3.19 -20.44
C GLN A 18 -11.26 -2.21 -19.36
N MET A 19 -10.69 -1.01 -19.33
CA MET A 19 -11.11 0.04 -18.41
C MET A 19 -12.57 0.43 -18.65
N GLU A 20 -13.00 0.63 -19.90
CA GLU A 20 -14.40 0.98 -20.20
C GLU A 20 -15.38 -0.11 -19.80
N GLN A 21 -15.02 -1.39 -19.94
CA GLN A 21 -15.84 -2.50 -19.45
C GLN A 21 -15.96 -2.46 -17.92
N LEU A 22 -14.85 -2.26 -17.21
CA LEU A 22 -14.84 -2.15 -15.76
C LEU A 22 -15.67 -0.96 -15.26
N LEU A 23 -15.52 0.21 -15.88
CA LEU A 23 -16.27 1.42 -15.52
C LEU A 23 -17.78 1.24 -15.66
N LYS A 24 -18.23 0.52 -16.70
CA LYS A 24 -19.65 0.19 -16.88
C LYS A 24 -20.18 -0.69 -15.74
N LEU A 25 -19.39 -1.67 -15.31
CA LEU A 25 -19.76 -2.55 -14.20
C LEU A 25 -19.83 -1.79 -12.88
N LEU A 26 -18.91 -0.85 -12.67
CA LEU A 26 -18.82 -0.06 -11.43
C LEU A 26 -19.74 1.17 -11.40
N GLY A 27 -20.34 1.56 -12.53
CA GLY A 27 -21.13 2.79 -12.64
C GLY A 27 -20.31 4.07 -12.39
N MET A 28 -18.99 4.03 -12.64
CA MET A 28 -18.04 5.09 -12.28
C MET A 28 -17.61 5.91 -13.51
N SER A 29 -17.36 7.21 -13.31
CA SER A 29 -16.82 8.04 -14.39
C SER A 29 -15.34 7.74 -14.66
N ARG A 30 -14.91 7.89 -15.92
CA ARG A 30 -13.49 7.70 -16.29
C ARG A 30 -12.55 8.61 -15.50
N ASN A 31 -12.94 9.87 -15.31
CA ASN A 31 -12.10 10.84 -14.59
C ASN A 31 -11.93 10.45 -13.12
N GLU A 32 -13.02 10.09 -12.45
CA GLU A 32 -12.99 9.64 -11.06
C GLU A 32 -12.10 8.42 -10.88
N PHE A 33 -12.25 7.41 -11.74
CA PHE A 33 -11.42 6.21 -11.72
C PHE A 33 -9.93 6.51 -11.89
N ILE A 34 -9.58 7.36 -12.87
CA ILE A 34 -8.18 7.72 -13.12
C ILE A 34 -7.59 8.50 -11.94
N VAL A 35 -8.35 9.43 -11.35
CA VAL A 35 -7.90 10.17 -10.16
C VAL A 35 -7.63 9.23 -8.99
N GLN A 36 -8.56 8.31 -8.70
CA GLN A 36 -8.39 7.33 -7.62
C GLN A 36 -7.20 6.41 -7.88
N ALA A 37 -7.07 5.86 -9.10
CA ALA A 37 -5.97 4.97 -9.47
C ALA A 37 -4.60 5.64 -9.37
N VAL A 38 -4.49 6.92 -9.80
CA VAL A 38 -3.25 7.69 -9.68
C VAL A 38 -2.91 7.99 -8.22
N ALA A 39 -3.90 8.41 -7.42
CA ALA A 39 -3.70 8.66 -5.99
C ALA A 39 -3.22 7.40 -5.25
N GLU A 40 -3.85 6.25 -5.52
CA GLU A 40 -3.45 4.97 -4.93
C GLU A 40 -2.03 4.57 -5.35
N LYS A 41 -1.71 4.70 -6.65
CA LYS A 41 -0.39 4.38 -7.18
C LYS A 41 0.69 5.26 -6.53
N MET A 42 0.47 6.57 -6.42
CA MET A 42 1.42 7.47 -5.75
C MET A 42 1.60 7.09 -4.28
N ALA A 43 0.52 6.85 -3.54
CA ALA A 43 0.62 6.43 -2.13
C ALA A 43 1.37 5.10 -1.96
N ARG A 44 1.22 4.17 -2.90
CA ARG A 44 1.96 2.91 -2.92
C ARG A 44 3.45 3.12 -3.19
N GLU A 45 3.80 3.91 -4.21
CA GLU A 45 5.21 4.20 -4.54
C GLU A 45 5.92 4.95 -3.42
N THR A 46 5.27 5.92 -2.78
CA THR A 46 5.86 6.65 -1.65
C THR A 46 6.16 5.72 -0.47
N ARG A 47 5.25 4.80 -0.13
CA ARG A 47 5.48 3.80 0.92
C ARG A 47 6.64 2.87 0.58
N LEU A 48 6.68 2.37 -0.65
CA LEU A 48 7.77 1.49 -1.11
C LEU A 48 9.12 2.22 -1.12
N ARG A 49 9.13 3.50 -1.49
CA ARG A 49 10.33 4.34 -1.44
C ARG A 49 10.83 4.50 -0.01
N GLY A 50 9.95 4.84 0.93
CA GLY A 50 10.29 4.92 2.35
C GLY A 50 10.93 3.62 2.85
N TRP A 51 10.34 2.46 2.53
CA TRP A 51 10.92 1.17 2.92
C TRP A 51 12.28 0.87 2.28
N ARG A 52 12.51 1.29 1.03
CA ARG A 52 13.82 1.13 0.37
C ARG A 52 14.86 2.03 0.99
N GLU A 53 14.50 3.27 1.32
CA GLU A 53 15.39 4.25 1.96
C GLU A 53 15.74 3.86 3.40
N THR A 54 14.81 3.24 4.12
CA THR A 54 15.05 2.74 5.49
C THR A 54 15.71 1.36 5.53
N ARG A 55 15.94 0.71 4.37
CA ARG A 55 16.52 -0.64 4.31
C ARG A 55 18.00 -0.58 4.64
N GLY A 56 18.39 -1.17 5.76
CA GLY A 56 19.79 -1.22 6.21
C GLY A 56 20.27 0.05 6.91
N THR A 57 19.36 0.98 7.25
CA THR A 57 19.68 2.19 8.03
C THR A 57 19.88 1.90 9.51
N LEU A 58 19.33 0.79 10.01
CA LEU A 58 19.53 0.31 11.37
C LEU A 58 20.37 -0.97 11.32
N GLY A 59 21.54 -0.94 11.95
CA GLY A 59 22.37 -2.11 12.21
C GLY A 59 21.89 -2.87 13.47
N PRO A 60 22.35 -4.11 13.69
CA PRO A 60 22.11 -4.84 14.94
C PRO A 60 22.50 -4.06 16.21
N GLU A 61 23.49 -3.18 16.09
CA GLU A 61 23.97 -2.27 17.14
C GLU A 61 22.96 -1.17 17.51
N ASP A 62 22.12 -0.75 16.56
CA ASP A 62 21.14 0.33 16.76
C ASP A 62 19.83 -0.19 17.38
N ALA A 63 19.59 -1.50 17.28
CA ALA A 63 18.41 -2.16 17.82
C ALA A 63 18.70 -3.63 18.21
N LEU A 64 19.44 -3.83 19.31
CA LEU A 64 19.84 -5.16 19.79
C LEU A 64 18.64 -6.12 19.95
N GLU A 65 17.52 -5.62 20.45
CA GLU A 65 16.27 -6.39 20.63
C GLU A 65 15.71 -6.99 19.32
N TRP A 66 16.05 -6.44 18.15
CA TRP A 66 15.65 -6.97 16.84
C TRP A 66 16.61 -8.04 16.31
N SER A 67 17.84 -8.06 16.84
CA SER A 67 18.89 -9.02 16.47
C SER A 67 18.88 -10.28 17.34
N GLU A 68 18.43 -10.15 18.60
CA GLU A 68 18.39 -11.25 19.57
C GLU A 68 17.15 -12.15 19.41
N VAL A 69 16.07 -11.62 18.82
CA VAL A 69 14.79 -12.30 18.66
C VAL A 69 14.42 -12.34 17.18
N PRO A 70 13.99 -13.49 16.62
CA PRO A 70 13.46 -13.52 15.26
C PRO A 70 12.39 -12.45 15.06
N GLY A 71 12.48 -11.68 13.97
CA GLY A 71 11.61 -10.51 13.77
C GLY A 71 10.11 -10.81 13.88
N ALA A 72 9.68 -12.04 13.57
CA ALA A 72 8.29 -12.48 13.74
C ALA A 72 7.83 -12.51 15.22
N ASP A 73 8.72 -12.85 16.14
CA ASP A 73 8.42 -12.94 17.57
C ASP A 73 8.46 -11.57 18.24
N TRP A 74 9.36 -10.69 17.80
CA TRP A 74 9.35 -9.26 18.19
C TRP A 74 8.05 -8.56 17.75
N VAL A 75 7.61 -8.78 16.50
CA VAL A 75 6.33 -8.22 16.00
C VAL A 75 5.14 -8.73 16.82
N ARG A 76 5.13 -10.01 17.21
CA ARG A 76 4.09 -10.61 18.07
C ARG A 76 4.04 -9.92 19.44
N ARG A 77 5.19 -9.69 20.05
CA ARG A 77 5.32 -8.95 21.32
C ARG A 77 4.81 -7.51 21.21
N VAL A 78 5.24 -6.76 20.19
CA VAL A 78 4.80 -5.37 19.94
C VAL A 78 3.28 -5.28 19.73
N ARG A 79 2.68 -6.29 19.10
CA ARG A 79 1.22 -6.36 18.88
C ARG A 79 0.43 -6.77 20.13
N GLY A 80 1.10 -7.09 21.24
CA GLY A 80 0.44 -7.58 22.46
C GLY A 80 -0.17 -8.98 22.30
N GLU A 81 0.26 -9.74 21.28
CA GLU A 81 -0.19 -11.12 21.01
C GLU A 81 0.45 -12.15 21.97
N GLU A 82 1.20 -11.69 22.99
CA GLU A 82 1.65 -12.52 24.12
C GLU A 82 0.51 -12.81 25.13
N GLY A 83 -0.71 -12.34 24.87
CA GLY A 83 -1.94 -12.76 25.56
C GLY A 83 -2.53 -14.05 24.99
N GLU A 84 -3.00 -14.91 25.88
CA GLU A 84 -3.68 -16.19 25.62
C GLU A 84 -4.63 -16.12 24.40
N PRO A 85 -4.53 -17.04 23.41
CA PRO A 85 -5.41 -17.01 22.25
C PRO A 85 -6.87 -17.13 22.72
N PRO A 86 -7.80 -16.33 22.16
CA PRO A 86 -9.20 -16.40 22.58
C PRO A 86 -9.71 -17.82 22.36
N VAL A 87 -10.17 -18.47 23.43
CA VAL A 87 -10.86 -19.75 23.36
C VAL A 87 -12.22 -19.46 22.75
N TRP A 88 -12.40 -19.77 21.46
CA TRP A 88 -13.72 -19.73 20.85
C TRP A 88 -14.52 -20.90 21.45
N ALA A 89 -15.47 -20.58 22.33
CA ALA A 89 -16.42 -21.55 22.84
C ALA A 89 -17.18 -22.16 21.65
N THR A 90 -17.04 -23.48 21.48
CA THR A 90 -17.75 -24.27 20.46
C THR A 90 -19.20 -24.46 20.86
#